data_AF-R2NJL3-F1
#
_entry.id   AF-R2NJL3-F1
#
_cell.length_a   1.000
_cell.length_b   1.000
_cell.length_c   1.000
_cell.angle_alpha   90.00
_cell.angle_beta   90.00
_cell.angle_gamma   90.00
#
_symmetry.space_group_name_H-M   'P 1'
#
loop_
_entity.id
_entity.type
_entity.pdbx_description
1 polymer ?
#
loop_
_entity_poly.entity_id
_entity_poly.type
_entity_poly.pdbx_seq_one_letter_code
_entity_poly.pdbx_strand_id
1 'polypeptide(L)'
;MKLTISLDILEEAFYYVSPVKPVSTVPLIYATFSVEKGQVAYTTNNEMKFARKVERAFKSAFHKIVQENRAYREILDQDKILSPQEHLALQNKLLDSLIMAIQEYPELTLIRVELTGSWPVFQTEAGHLDLTE
;
A
#
# COMPACT_ATOMS: atom_id res chain seq x y z
N MET A 1 -5.56 9.03 -13.39
CA MET A 1 -6.43 8.99 -12.18
C MET A 1 -5.61 8.45 -11.02
N LYS A 2 -6.04 8.63 -9.77
CA LYS A 2 -5.35 8.09 -8.60
C LYS A 2 -6.16 6.97 -7.98
N LEU A 3 -5.53 5.83 -7.69
CA LEU A 3 -6.14 4.72 -6.96
C LEU A 3 -5.31 4.45 -5.72
N THR A 4 -5.91 4.60 -4.55
CA THR A 4 -5.25 4.34 -3.27
C THR A 4 -5.70 2.99 -2.73
N ILE A 5 -4.73 2.21 -2.26
CA ILE A 5 -4.95 0.89 -1.66
C ILE A 5 -4.32 0.91 -0.29
N SER A 6 -5.10 0.53 0.71
CA SER A 6 -4.60 0.24 2.05
C SER A 6 -4.09 -1.19 2.10
N LEU A 7 -2.89 -1.36 2.65
CA LEU A 7 -2.23 -2.64 2.82
C LEU A 7 -2.23 -2.95 4.31
N ASP A 8 -2.78 -4.11 4.65
CA ASP A 8 -2.73 -4.70 5.97
C ASP A 8 -1.81 -5.93 5.89
N ILE A 9 -0.57 -5.73 6.30
CA ILE A 9 0.43 -6.78 6.26
C ILE A 9 0.19 -7.85 7.33
N LEU A 10 -0.47 -7.52 8.46
CA LEU A 10 -0.75 -8.47 9.53
C LEU A 10 -1.82 -9.45 9.09
N GLU A 11 -2.93 -8.92 8.56
CA GLU A 11 -4.06 -9.69 8.04
C GLU A 11 -3.81 -10.31 6.66
N GLU A 12 -2.63 -10.08 6.06
CA GLU A 12 -2.31 -10.46 4.68
C GLU A 12 -3.39 -10.00 3.68
N ALA A 13 -3.95 -8.82 3.92
CA ALA A 13 -5.10 -8.29 3.20
C ALA A 13 -4.83 -6.89 2.64
N PHE A 14 -5.61 -6.51 1.64
CA PHE A 14 -5.59 -5.14 1.12
C PHE A 14 -6.99 -4.69 0.74
N TYR A 15 -7.21 -3.39 0.82
CA TYR A 15 -8.52 -2.78 0.56
C TYR A 15 -8.36 -1.54 -0.30
N TYR A 16 -9.16 -1.44 -1.36
CA TYR A 16 -9.27 -0.22 -2.16
C TYR A 16 -9.91 0.88 -1.31
N VAL A 17 -9.21 2.00 -1.15
CA VAL A 17 -9.67 3.10 -0.33
C VAL A 17 -10.75 3.85 -1.09
N SER A 18 -11.90 4.00 -0.45
CA SER A 18 -13.03 4.77 -0.95
C SER A 18 -13.19 6.02 -0.08
N PRO A 19 -13.42 7.21 -0.65
CA PRO A 19 -13.58 8.45 0.10
C PRO A 19 -14.78 8.44 1.06
N VAL A 20 -15.72 7.48 0.89
CA VAL A 20 -16.94 7.36 1.67
C VAL A 20 -16.91 6.26 2.74
N LYS A 21 -15.82 5.47 2.84
CA LYS A 21 -15.73 4.37 3.82
C LYS A 21 -14.52 4.55 4.74
N PRO A 22 -14.71 4.49 6.07
CA PRO A 22 -13.59 4.45 6.99
C PRO A 22 -12.80 3.16 6.79
N VAL A 23 -11.48 3.26 6.84
CA VAL A 23 -10.56 2.13 6.82
C VAL A 23 -10.21 1.76 8.27
N SER A 24 -9.95 0.47 8.55
CA SER A 24 -9.66 -0.05 9.90
C SER A 24 -8.47 0.65 10.58
N THR A 25 -8.37 0.61 11.91
CA THR A 25 -7.38 1.34 12.73
C THR A 25 -6.05 0.60 12.93
N VAL A 26 -5.82 -0.52 12.25
CA VAL A 26 -4.56 -1.30 12.28
C VAL A 26 -3.42 -0.43 11.70
N PRO A 27 -2.12 -0.72 11.94
CA PRO A 27 -1.04 -0.08 11.19
C PRO A 27 -1.18 -0.33 9.68
N LEU A 28 -1.91 0.56 8.99
CA LEU A 28 -2.11 0.50 7.56
C LEU A 28 -1.02 1.28 6.83
N ILE A 29 -0.62 0.72 5.69
CA ILE A 29 0.20 1.39 4.69
C ILE A 29 -0.72 1.79 3.53
N TYR A 30 -0.71 3.04 3.13
CA TYR A 30 -1.44 3.52 1.96
C TYR A 30 -0.51 3.61 0.76
N ALA A 31 -0.76 2.81 -0.26
CA ALA A 31 -0.07 2.88 -1.55
C ALA A 31 -1.00 3.50 -2.59
N THR A 32 -0.60 4.63 -3.15
CA THR A 32 -1.35 5.32 -4.21
C THR A 32 -0.67 5.13 -5.55
N PHE A 33 -1.46 4.80 -6.55
CA PHE A 33 -1.05 4.52 -7.91
C PHE A 33 -1.63 5.54 -8.87
N SER A 34 -0.83 5.95 -9.86
CA SER A 34 -1.36 6.60 -11.06
C SER A 34 -1.90 5.52 -11.99
N VAL A 35 -3.16 5.66 -12.40
CA VAL A 35 -3.86 4.68 -13.21
C VAL A 35 -4.57 5.31 -14.39
N GLU A 36 -4.54 4.62 -15.52
CA GLU A 36 -5.29 4.96 -16.72
C GLU A 36 -6.70 4.36 -16.71
N LYS A 37 -7.60 4.89 -17.55
CA LYS A 37 -8.99 4.41 -17.65
C LYS A 37 -9.09 2.91 -18.00
N GLY A 38 -8.16 2.39 -18.80
CA GLY A 38 -8.10 0.96 -19.15
C GLY A 38 -7.56 0.06 -18.05
N GLN A 39 -6.97 0.61 -17.00
CA GLN A 39 -6.37 -0.13 -15.88
C GLN A 39 -7.30 -0.24 -14.68
N VAL A 40 -8.49 0.38 -14.73
CA VAL A 40 -9.47 0.37 -13.65
C VAL A 40 -10.73 -0.40 -14.03
N ALA A 41 -11.37 -0.95 -13.03
CA ALA A 41 -12.72 -1.50 -13.06
C ALA A 41 -13.49 -0.97 -11.84
N TYR A 42 -14.77 -1.30 -11.74
CA TYR A 42 -15.61 -0.90 -10.63
C TYR A 42 -16.24 -2.11 -9.94
N THR A 43 -16.44 -2.02 -8.63
CA THR A 43 -17.26 -2.99 -7.88
C THR A 43 -18.75 -2.75 -8.16
N THR A 44 -19.61 -3.65 -7.69
CA THR A 44 -21.07 -3.46 -7.73
C THR A 44 -21.53 -2.22 -6.95
N ASN A 45 -20.72 -1.75 -6.01
CA ASN A 45 -20.96 -0.54 -5.23
C ASN A 45 -20.34 0.72 -5.87
N ASN A 46 -19.94 0.64 -7.14
CA ASN A 46 -19.28 1.70 -7.89
C ASN A 46 -17.95 2.17 -7.28
N GLU A 47 -17.24 1.30 -6.55
CA GLU A 47 -15.92 1.61 -6.00
C GLU A 47 -14.85 1.26 -7.02
N MET A 48 -13.92 2.19 -7.25
CA MET A 48 -12.82 2.00 -8.19
C MET A 48 -11.85 0.93 -7.68
N LYS A 49 -11.45 0.03 -8.57
CA LYS A 49 -10.44 -0.99 -8.31
C LYS A 49 -9.57 -1.22 -9.55
N PHE A 50 -8.50 -1.99 -9.42
CA PHE A 50 -7.74 -2.41 -10.61
C PHE A 50 -8.58 -3.31 -11.52
N ALA A 51 -8.36 -3.17 -12.83
CA ALA A 51 -8.81 -4.14 -13.81
C ALA A 51 -8.05 -5.47 -13.62
N ARG A 52 -8.69 -6.59 -13.98
CA ARG A 52 -8.23 -7.96 -13.65
C ARG A 52 -6.75 -8.24 -13.94
N LYS A 53 -6.21 -7.72 -15.05
CA LYS A 53 -4.79 -7.91 -15.42
C LYS A 53 -3.87 -7.21 -14.42
N VAL A 54 -4.13 -5.95 -14.13
CA VAL A 54 -3.34 -5.12 -13.21
C VAL A 54 -3.52 -5.60 -11.76
N GLU A 55 -4.73 -6.02 -11.39
CA GLU A 55 -5.01 -6.59 -10.07
C GLU A 55 -4.18 -7.85 -9.80
N ARG A 56 -3.94 -8.69 -10.81
CA ARG A 56 -3.07 -9.87 -10.66
C ARG A 56 -1.62 -9.49 -10.38
N ALA A 57 -1.08 -8.51 -11.11
CA ALA A 57 0.27 -8.01 -10.87
C ALA A 57 0.40 -7.46 -9.44
N PHE A 58 -0.57 -6.63 -9.03
CA PHE A 58 -0.63 -6.11 -7.67
C PHE A 58 -0.71 -7.22 -6.61
N LYS A 59 -1.54 -8.24 -6.80
CA LYS A 59 -1.62 -9.40 -5.89
C LYS A 59 -0.29 -10.16 -5.78
N SER A 60 0.42 -10.33 -6.89
CA SER A 60 1.75 -10.95 -6.89
C SER A 60 2.78 -10.10 -6.12
N ALA A 61 2.79 -8.78 -6.35
CA ALA A 61 3.64 -7.86 -5.60
C ALA A 61 3.31 -7.90 -4.10
N PHE A 62 2.03 -7.82 -3.73
CA PHE A 62 1.59 -7.84 -2.34
C PHE A 62 1.93 -9.16 -1.65
N HIS A 63 1.75 -10.30 -2.32
CA HIS A 63 2.17 -11.59 -1.78
C HIS A 63 3.68 -11.61 -1.49
N LYS A 64 4.51 -11.10 -2.41
CA LYS A 64 5.96 -11.00 -2.21
C LYS A 64 6.31 -10.13 -1.00
N ILE A 65 5.65 -8.98 -0.84
CA ILE A 65 5.83 -8.08 0.31
C ILE A 65 5.52 -8.82 1.62
N VAL A 66 4.40 -9.54 1.69
CA VAL A 66 4.02 -10.31 2.88
C VAL A 66 5.07 -11.39 3.20
N GLN A 67 5.57 -12.10 2.18
CA GLN A 67 6.57 -13.16 2.38
C GLN A 67 7.92 -12.62 2.86
N GLU A 68 8.44 -11.55 2.22
CA GLU A 68 9.74 -10.95 2.58
C GLU A 68 9.74 -10.33 3.99
N ASN A 69 8.58 -9.88 4.45
CA ASN A 69 8.42 -9.23 5.75
C ASN A 69 7.82 -10.14 6.82
N ARG A 70 7.79 -11.47 6.59
CA ARG A 70 7.24 -12.46 7.52
C ARG A 70 7.82 -12.34 8.93
N ALA A 71 9.14 -12.20 9.06
CA ALA A 71 9.79 -12.10 10.38
C ALA A 71 9.34 -10.85 11.15
N TYR A 72 9.16 -9.71 10.46
CA TYR A 72 8.65 -8.50 11.11
C TYR A 72 7.17 -8.66 11.47
N ARG A 73 6.40 -9.32 10.62
CA ARG A 73 4.99 -9.62 10.90
C ARG A 73 4.81 -10.50 12.13
N GLU A 74 5.63 -11.55 12.28
CA GLU A 74 5.61 -12.43 13.46
C GLU A 74 5.94 -11.65 14.75
N ILE A 75 6.83 -10.65 14.67
CA ILE A 75 7.13 -9.74 15.79
C ILE A 75 5.90 -8.88 16.16
N LEU A 76 5.21 -8.34 15.15
CA LEU A 76 4.00 -7.52 15.36
C LEU A 76 2.83 -8.35 15.90
N ASP A 77 2.62 -9.56 15.38
CA ASP A 77 1.57 -10.48 15.81
C ASP A 77 1.72 -10.92 17.28
N GLN A 78 2.97 -11.06 17.75
CA GLN A 78 3.30 -11.40 19.13
C GLN A 78 3.31 -10.19 20.08
N ASP A 79 3.00 -8.98 19.59
CA ASP A 79 3.09 -7.73 20.34
C ASP A 79 4.43 -7.56 21.08
N LYS A 80 5.52 -7.98 20.42
CA LYS A 80 6.84 -7.95 21.04
C LYS A 80 7.33 -6.51 21.14
N ILE A 81 7.69 -6.09 22.35
CA ILE A 81 8.29 -4.78 22.60
C ILE A 81 9.65 -4.71 21.90
N LEU A 82 9.79 -3.74 20.99
CA LEU A 82 11.06 -3.41 20.36
C LEU A 82 11.57 -2.07 20.88
N SER A 83 12.87 -1.86 20.81
CA SER A 83 13.43 -0.54 20.98
C SER A 83 13.01 0.37 19.81
N PRO A 84 13.01 1.71 20.00
CA PRO A 84 12.70 2.65 18.92
C PRO A 84 13.57 2.46 17.67
N GLN A 85 14.84 2.09 17.84
CA GLN A 85 15.77 1.88 16.72
C GLN A 85 15.43 0.62 15.91
N GLU A 86 15.04 -0.47 16.59
CA GLU A 86 14.57 -1.69 15.94
C GLU A 86 13.27 -1.47 15.18
N HIS A 87 12.31 -0.73 15.78
CA HIS A 87 11.08 -0.34 15.10
C HIS A 87 11.36 0.42 13.80
N LEU A 88 12.20 1.46 13.88
CA LEU A 88 12.55 2.27 12.70
C LEU A 88 13.26 1.44 11.63
N ALA A 89 14.19 0.56 12.01
CA ALA A 89 14.92 -0.28 11.07
C ALA A 89 13.99 -1.25 10.33
N LEU A 90 13.08 -1.92 11.04
CA LEU A 90 12.14 -2.87 10.46
C LEU A 90 11.08 -2.18 9.60
N GLN A 91 10.60 -1.01 10.03
CA GLN A 91 9.66 -0.20 9.26
C GLN A 91 10.29 0.31 7.96
N ASN A 92 11.53 0.81 7.99
CA ASN A 92 12.24 1.22 6.77
C ASN A 92 12.44 0.03 5.82
N LYS A 93 12.85 -1.13 6.35
CA LYS A 93 13.00 -2.35 5.54
C LYS A 93 11.69 -2.77 4.86
N LEU A 94 10.57 -2.69 5.58
CA LEU A 94 9.23 -2.96 5.04
C LEU A 94 8.87 -1.99 3.92
N LEU A 95 9.14 -0.70 4.10
CA LEU A 95 8.87 0.33 3.09
C LEU A 95 9.73 0.12 1.84
N ASP A 96 11.01 -0.19 2.00
CA ASP A 96 11.91 -0.48 0.89
C ASP A 96 11.45 -1.73 0.13
N SER A 97 11.13 -2.82 0.84
CA SER A 97 10.58 -4.06 0.25
C SER A 97 9.30 -3.78 -0.53
N LEU A 98 8.39 -2.99 0.02
CA LEU A 98 7.15 -2.60 -0.65
C LEU A 98 7.40 -1.84 -1.95
N ILE A 99 8.26 -0.83 -1.91
CA ILE A 99 8.56 0.00 -3.09
C ILE A 99 9.22 -0.85 -4.16
N MET A 100 10.24 -1.64 -3.80
CA MET A 100 10.94 -2.52 -4.73
C MET A 100 10.02 -3.57 -5.34
N ALA A 101 9.23 -4.28 -4.52
CA ALA A 101 8.34 -5.33 -5.00
C ALA A 101 7.26 -4.80 -5.96
N ILE A 102 6.77 -3.57 -5.77
CA ILE A 102 5.83 -2.95 -6.69
C ILE A 102 6.51 -2.50 -7.98
N GLN A 103 7.71 -1.93 -7.89
CA GLN A 103 8.47 -1.44 -9.05
C GLN A 103 8.90 -2.54 -10.04
N GLU A 104 8.90 -3.81 -9.61
CA GLU A 104 9.09 -4.96 -10.49
C GLU A 104 7.96 -5.16 -11.51
N TYR A 105 6.82 -4.50 -11.33
CA TYR A 105 5.65 -4.61 -12.20
C TYR A 105 5.40 -3.27 -12.93
N PRO A 106 5.80 -3.14 -14.21
CA PRO A 106 5.72 -1.88 -14.95
C PRO A 106 4.30 -1.32 -15.09
N GLU A 107 3.27 -2.16 -15.02
CA GLU A 107 1.87 -1.75 -15.03
C GLU A 107 1.40 -1.06 -13.74
N LEU A 108 2.19 -1.13 -12.65
CA LEU A 108 1.91 -0.50 -11.37
C LEU A 108 2.70 0.79 -11.22
N THR A 109 2.12 1.91 -11.62
CA THR A 109 2.76 3.22 -11.43
C THR A 109 2.54 3.73 -10.01
N LEU A 110 3.38 3.30 -9.07
CA LEU A 110 3.37 3.79 -7.68
C LEU A 110 3.81 5.26 -7.62
N ILE A 111 2.98 6.12 -7.00
CA ILE A 111 3.25 7.56 -6.92
C ILE A 111 3.34 8.09 -5.48
N ARG A 112 2.84 7.33 -4.49
CA ARG A 112 2.88 7.74 -3.08
C ARG A 112 2.77 6.53 -2.16
N VAL A 113 3.55 6.52 -1.08
CA VAL A 113 3.41 5.56 0.04
C VAL A 113 3.34 6.36 1.33
N GLU A 114 2.38 6.02 2.18
CA GLU A 114 2.18 6.65 3.47
C GLU A 114 1.92 5.61 4.55
N LEU A 115 2.38 5.91 5.76
CA LEU A 115 1.98 5.17 6.94
C LEU A 115 0.78 5.91 7.57
N THR A 116 -0.15 5.17 8.15
CA THR A 116 -1.31 5.77 8.83
C THR A 116 -0.87 6.81 9.86
N GLY A 117 -1.39 8.04 9.74
CA GLY A 117 -1.05 9.15 10.64
C GLY A 117 0.33 9.77 10.42
N SER A 118 1.03 9.42 9.33
CA SER A 118 2.35 9.97 8.99
C SER A 118 2.30 10.84 7.73
N TRP A 119 3.33 11.68 7.57
CA TRP A 119 3.70 12.21 6.26
C TRP A 119 4.07 11.07 5.29
N PRO A 120 3.92 11.29 3.96
CA PRO A 120 4.37 10.34 2.96
C PRO A 120 5.85 10.03 3.12
N VAL A 121 6.16 8.73 3.06
CA VAL A 121 7.52 8.17 3.15
C VAL A 121 8.12 7.96 1.76
N PHE A 122 7.29 7.95 0.72
CA PHE A 122 7.68 8.01 -0.67
C PHE A 122 6.64 8.82 -1.45
N GLN A 123 7.08 9.67 -2.38
CA GLN A 123 6.19 10.50 -3.19
C GLN A 123 6.88 10.95 -4.48
N THR A 124 6.14 10.88 -5.60
CA THR A 124 6.49 11.54 -6.87
C THR A 124 5.67 12.81 -7.06
N GLU A 125 5.99 13.63 -8.06
CA GLU A 125 5.23 14.84 -8.39
C GLU A 125 3.73 14.55 -8.59
N ALA A 126 3.40 13.46 -9.29
CA ALA A 126 2.01 13.03 -9.49
C ALA A 126 1.30 12.67 -8.18
N GLY A 127 2.05 12.31 -7.14
CA GLY A 127 1.55 12.00 -5.80
C GLY A 127 1.28 13.23 -4.93
N HIS A 128 1.52 14.45 -5.43
CA HIS A 128 1.15 15.68 -4.72
C HIS A 128 -0.36 15.73 -4.45
N LEU A 129 -0.73 16.17 -3.25
CA LEU A 129 -2.10 16.54 -2.96
C LEU A 129 -2.38 17.80 -3.79
N ASP A 130 -3.36 17.72 -4.69
CA ASP A 130 -3.88 18.93 -5.33
C ASP A 130 -4.62 19.71 -4.25
N LEU A 131 -3.97 20.72 -3.68
CA LEU A 131 -4.55 21.61 -2.67
C LEU A 131 -5.26 22.81 -3.33
N THR A 132 -5.45 22.77 -4.65
CA THR A 132 -5.98 23.89 -5.46
C THR A 132 -7.46 23.77 -5.81
N GLU A 133 -8.25 23.02 -5.03
CA GLU A 133 -9.72 23.10 -5.09
C GLU A 133 -10.28 24.10 -4.05
#